data_AF-A0AAV9RRK4-F1
#
_entry.id   AF-A0AAV9RRK4-F1
#
_cell.length_a   1.000
_cell.length_b   1.000
_cell.length_c   1.000
_cell.angle_alpha   90.00
_cell.angle_beta   90.00
_cell.angle_gamma   90.00
#
_symmetry.space_group_name_H-M   'P 1'
#
loop_
_entity.id
_entity.type
_entity.pdbx_description
1 polymer ?
#
loop_
_entity_poly.entity_id
_entity_poly.type
_entity_poly.pdbx_seq_one_letter_code
_entity_poly.pdbx_strand_id
1 'polypeptide(L)'
;MSLFILRSFGRLTETNDSASEMSTGLPHKQILSYTEGLHGKWLFTEIRAVFSRRYLLQNTALEVFMANRTAVMLNFPDAATVKKVVHSLPRVGVGTNFGLPQTRRISLATPKQLFKTSNMTQRWQRREISNFEYLMFLNTISGRTYNDLSQYPVFPWIITNYESAELDLTLPSNYRDLSKPIGALNPKRAAFYSDRYESWEDDQVPKFHYGTHYSTSSFTLMWLLRIEPFTTFFLNFQGGKFDHADRTFSSLSRAWRNCQRDTSDVKELIPEFFYLPEMFVNANSYNLGVMEDGVVVSDVDLPPWAKSPEDFVRINRQALESEFVSCQLHQWIDLIFGYKQQGPEAARALNVFYYLTYEGAVNLSSINDPMLREVSLQVYILFHIMLSKVFDAISKVKLAPEWHGRPKLTIYRQVPPLPSFIIHSHHFQLRHTRYTEPCPKATTQDTVLKRKTQRARPQPNTSLTTSPICCRRQSASSKAN
;
A
#
# COMPACT_ATOMS: atom_id res chain seq x y z
N MET A 1 5.86 -22.51 -10.85
CA MET A 1 5.89 -21.61 -9.67
C MET A 1 6.19 -20.18 -10.15
N SER A 2 5.93 -19.15 -9.35
CA SER A 2 6.22 -17.73 -9.66
C SER A 2 5.67 -17.17 -10.98
N LEU A 3 4.59 -17.74 -11.52
CA LEU A 3 3.84 -17.15 -12.66
C LEU A 3 2.82 -16.08 -12.22
N PHE A 4 2.83 -15.72 -10.93
CA PHE A 4 1.72 -15.02 -10.26
C PHE A 4 1.72 -13.50 -10.48
N ILE A 5 2.89 -12.85 -10.48
CA ILE A 5 3.02 -11.47 -10.96
C ILE A 5 2.86 -11.43 -12.49
N LEU A 6 3.13 -12.55 -13.19
CA LEU A 6 3.21 -12.55 -14.66
C LEU A 6 1.84 -12.59 -15.33
N ARG A 7 0.90 -13.39 -14.82
CA ARG A 7 -0.45 -13.52 -15.41
C ARG A 7 -1.34 -12.30 -15.20
N SER A 8 -1.10 -11.49 -14.17
CA SER A 8 -1.91 -10.29 -13.90
C SER A 8 -1.56 -9.09 -14.78
N PHE A 9 -0.42 -9.11 -15.48
CA PHE A 9 0.10 -7.97 -16.25
C PHE A 9 0.39 -8.32 -17.73
N GLY A 10 0.63 -9.60 -18.07
CA GLY A 10 1.15 -10.01 -19.38
C GLY A 10 0.15 -10.20 -20.54
N ARG A 11 -1.08 -9.66 -20.49
CA ARG A 11 -2.13 -9.90 -21.50
C ARG A 11 -3.09 -8.72 -21.81
N LEU A 12 -2.74 -7.48 -21.45
CA LEU A 12 -3.63 -6.31 -21.65
C LEU A 12 -3.58 -5.71 -23.08
N THR A 13 -3.12 -6.46 -24.09
CA THR A 13 -2.87 -5.93 -25.46
C THR A 13 -3.27 -6.92 -26.57
N GLU A 14 -4.53 -7.39 -26.58
CA GLU A 14 -5.13 -8.09 -27.73
C GLU A 14 -6.47 -7.44 -28.11
N THR A 15 -6.40 -6.41 -28.96
CA THR A 15 -7.49 -5.94 -29.81
C THR A 15 -6.93 -5.79 -31.22
N ASN A 16 -7.58 -6.41 -32.21
CA ASN A 16 -7.06 -6.48 -33.59
C ASN A 16 -6.90 -5.08 -34.21
N ASP A 17 -5.73 -4.79 -34.78
CA ASP A 17 -5.62 -4.69 -36.24
C ASP A 17 -4.18 -4.57 -36.76
N SER A 18 -3.94 -5.12 -37.96
CA SER A 18 -2.71 -5.02 -38.78
C SER A 18 -1.39 -5.53 -38.18
N ALA A 19 -0.72 -6.45 -38.89
CA ALA A 19 0.52 -7.05 -38.42
C ALA A 19 1.76 -6.19 -38.70
N SER A 20 2.44 -5.71 -37.65
CA SER A 20 3.84 -5.30 -37.71
C SER A 20 4.56 -5.57 -36.37
N GLU A 21 5.82 -6.00 -36.47
CA GLU A 21 6.81 -6.22 -35.40
C GLU A 21 6.33 -6.86 -34.06
N MET A 22 6.26 -8.19 -34.08
CA MET A 22 5.91 -9.10 -32.98
C MET A 22 6.90 -9.03 -31.79
N SER A 23 6.69 -8.10 -30.86
CA SER A 23 7.35 -8.08 -29.55
C SER A 23 6.84 -9.21 -28.64
N THR A 24 7.45 -10.39 -28.72
CA THR A 24 6.98 -11.59 -27.99
C THR A 24 6.90 -11.44 -26.47
N GLY A 25 5.77 -11.86 -25.90
CA GLY A 25 5.41 -11.65 -24.49
C GLY A 25 6.19 -12.51 -23.49
N LEU A 26 7.32 -11.99 -23.02
CA LEU A 26 7.89 -12.29 -21.70
C LEU A 26 7.62 -11.11 -20.76
N PRO A 27 7.58 -11.32 -19.43
CA PRO A 27 7.70 -10.20 -18.51
C PRO A 27 8.98 -9.41 -18.76
N HIS A 28 8.91 -8.09 -18.57
CA HIS A 28 10.09 -7.26 -18.57
C HIS A 28 11.10 -7.82 -17.55
N LYS A 29 12.36 -8.08 -17.97
CA LYS A 29 13.35 -8.84 -17.18
C LYS A 29 13.59 -8.27 -15.76
N GLN A 30 13.31 -6.98 -15.58
CA GLN A 30 13.33 -6.25 -14.31
C GLN A 30 12.31 -6.79 -13.27
N ILE A 31 11.12 -7.23 -13.69
CA ILE A 31 10.11 -7.80 -12.79
C ILE A 31 10.61 -9.12 -12.19
N LEU A 32 11.23 -9.96 -13.03
CA LEU A 32 11.81 -11.23 -12.58
C LEU A 32 12.96 -11.04 -11.61
N SER A 33 13.73 -9.95 -11.70
CA SER A 33 14.81 -9.65 -10.74
C SER A 33 14.31 -9.20 -9.37
N TYR A 34 13.09 -8.66 -9.28
CA TYR A 34 12.39 -8.40 -8.01
C TYR A 34 11.55 -9.59 -7.50
N THR A 35 11.46 -10.69 -8.27
CA THR A 35 10.62 -11.85 -7.91
C THR A 35 11.36 -12.84 -7.00
N GLU A 36 11.22 -12.67 -5.68
CA GLU A 36 11.71 -13.67 -4.72
C GLU A 36 11.08 -15.06 -4.95
N GLY A 37 11.81 -16.14 -4.63
CA GLY A 37 11.25 -17.50 -4.56
C GLY A 37 11.14 -18.28 -5.88
N LEU A 38 11.53 -17.74 -7.04
CA LEU A 38 11.59 -18.45 -8.34
C LEU A 38 12.21 -19.85 -8.25
N HIS A 39 13.34 -19.96 -7.54
CA HIS A 39 14.02 -21.20 -7.16
C HIS A 39 14.18 -21.30 -5.63
N GLY A 40 13.17 -20.84 -4.89
CA GLY A 40 13.21 -20.70 -3.44
C GLY A 40 13.30 -22.03 -2.69
N LYS A 41 14.07 -22.02 -1.60
CA LYS A 41 14.17 -23.13 -0.64
C LYS A 41 13.91 -22.59 0.77
N TRP A 42 12.86 -23.09 1.41
CA TRP A 42 12.45 -22.66 2.74
C TRP A 42 12.58 -23.81 3.73
N LEU A 43 13.38 -23.60 4.79
CA LEU A 43 13.63 -24.62 5.82
C LEU A 43 12.43 -24.70 6.77
N PHE A 44 12.00 -25.91 7.11
CA PHE A 44 10.88 -26.13 8.04
C PHE A 44 11.14 -25.55 9.45
N THR A 45 12.41 -25.41 9.84
CA THR A 45 12.83 -24.75 11.09
C THR A 45 12.52 -23.25 11.11
N GLU A 46 12.41 -22.60 9.94
CA GLU A 46 12.19 -21.15 9.82
C GLU A 46 10.73 -20.76 9.61
N ILE A 47 9.84 -21.71 9.37
CA ILE A 47 8.41 -21.45 9.24
C ILE A 47 7.84 -21.01 10.60
N ARG A 48 7.09 -19.90 10.63
CA ARG A 48 6.49 -19.32 11.85
C ARG A 48 4.96 -19.27 11.80
N ALA A 49 4.37 -19.13 10.61
CA ALA A 49 2.92 -19.22 10.40
C ALA A 49 2.59 -19.76 9.01
N VAL A 50 1.45 -20.42 8.89
CA VAL A 50 0.88 -20.96 7.65
C VAL A 50 -0.61 -20.63 7.61
N PHE A 51 -1.06 -19.93 6.57
CA PHE A 51 -2.44 -19.48 6.38
C PHE A 51 -3.03 -20.03 5.08
N SER A 52 -4.27 -20.52 5.12
CA SER A 52 -5.10 -20.63 3.91
C SER A 52 -5.31 -19.25 3.29
N ARG A 53 -5.24 -19.16 1.96
CA ARG A 53 -5.45 -17.94 1.18
C ARG A 53 -6.38 -18.20 0.01
N ARG A 54 -6.89 -17.13 -0.57
CA ARG A 54 -7.57 -17.16 -1.86
C ARG A 54 -6.66 -16.65 -2.96
N TYR A 55 -6.97 -17.01 -4.19
CA TYR A 55 -6.39 -16.43 -5.39
C TYR A 55 -7.49 -16.41 -6.45
N LEU A 56 -7.78 -15.23 -7.03
CA LEU A 56 -8.94 -15.02 -7.92
C LEU A 56 -10.23 -15.59 -7.31
N LEU A 57 -10.44 -15.24 -6.03
CA LEU A 57 -11.49 -15.71 -5.10
C LEU A 57 -11.56 -17.21 -4.78
N GLN A 58 -10.80 -18.07 -5.46
CA GLN A 58 -10.79 -19.51 -5.16
C GLN A 58 -9.95 -19.80 -3.91
N ASN A 59 -10.46 -20.59 -2.96
CA ASN A 59 -9.75 -21.02 -1.74
C ASN A 59 -8.73 -22.14 -2.02
N THR A 60 -7.80 -21.85 -2.94
CA THR A 60 -6.82 -22.77 -3.50
C THR A 60 -5.38 -22.34 -3.22
N ALA A 61 -5.17 -21.30 -2.42
CA ALA A 61 -3.85 -20.76 -2.11
C ALA A 61 -3.44 -20.96 -0.65
N LEU A 62 -2.14 -20.81 -0.40
CA LEU A 62 -1.50 -20.89 0.91
C LEU A 62 -0.43 -19.82 1.01
N GLU A 63 -0.26 -19.23 2.19
CA GLU A 63 0.85 -18.32 2.49
C GLU A 63 1.63 -18.80 3.71
N VAL A 64 2.96 -18.76 3.59
CA VAL A 64 3.91 -19.27 4.59
C VAL A 64 4.84 -18.14 5.01
N PHE A 65 4.82 -17.81 6.30
CA PHE A 65 5.63 -16.75 6.91
C PHE A 65 6.85 -17.34 7.62
N MET A 66 7.99 -16.66 7.48
CA MET A 66 9.32 -17.12 7.88
C MET A 66 9.87 -16.36 9.10
N ALA A 67 10.97 -16.85 9.70
CA ALA A 67 11.59 -16.30 10.91
C ALA A 67 12.21 -14.90 10.71
N ASN A 68 12.82 -14.68 9.55
CA ASN A 68 13.26 -13.37 9.05
C ASN A 68 12.08 -12.47 8.62
N ARG A 69 10.84 -12.89 8.90
CA ARG A 69 9.57 -12.24 8.62
C ARG A 69 9.21 -12.04 7.14
N THR A 70 9.92 -12.68 6.20
CA THR A 70 9.44 -12.76 4.81
C THR A 70 8.27 -13.72 4.69
N ALA A 71 7.51 -13.62 3.61
CA ALA A 71 6.35 -14.49 3.35
C ALA A 71 6.31 -14.90 1.88
N VAL A 72 5.95 -16.16 1.61
CA VAL A 72 5.72 -16.66 0.25
C VAL A 72 4.29 -17.16 0.10
N MET A 73 3.61 -16.71 -0.95
CA MET A 73 2.27 -17.16 -1.33
C MET A 73 2.34 -18.12 -2.52
N LEU A 74 1.57 -19.21 -2.46
CA LEU A 74 1.51 -20.27 -3.46
C LEU A 74 0.05 -20.62 -3.74
N ASN A 75 -0.38 -20.53 -5.01
CA ASN A 75 -1.66 -21.09 -5.45
C ASN A 75 -1.48 -22.52 -6.00
N PHE A 76 -2.47 -23.37 -5.73
CA PHE A 76 -2.55 -24.77 -6.13
C PHE A 76 -3.76 -25.01 -7.05
N PRO A 77 -3.89 -26.19 -7.69
CA PRO A 77 -5.04 -26.48 -8.56
C PRO A 77 -6.38 -26.52 -7.81
N ASP A 78 -6.36 -26.95 -6.54
CA ASP A 78 -7.57 -27.26 -5.78
C ASP A 78 -7.34 -27.21 -4.26
N ALA A 79 -8.44 -27.10 -3.49
CA ALA A 79 -8.42 -26.99 -2.03
C ALA A 79 -8.00 -28.29 -1.30
N ALA A 80 -8.16 -29.48 -1.92
CA ALA A 80 -7.67 -30.72 -1.35
C ALA A 80 -6.14 -30.83 -1.46
N THR A 81 -5.53 -30.23 -2.50
CA THR A 81 -4.08 -30.05 -2.62
C THR A 81 -3.55 -29.07 -1.57
N VAL A 82 -4.22 -27.93 -1.31
CA VAL A 82 -3.90 -27.05 -0.16
C VAL A 82 -3.91 -27.85 1.15
N LYS A 83 -4.96 -28.65 1.38
CA LYS A 83 -5.08 -29.50 2.56
C LYS A 83 -3.91 -30.50 2.66
N LYS A 84 -3.56 -31.20 1.58
CA LYS A 84 -2.40 -32.13 1.53
C LYS A 84 -1.10 -31.42 1.91
N VAL A 85 -0.82 -30.25 1.33
CA VAL A 85 0.39 -29.46 1.61
C VAL A 85 0.48 -29.07 3.09
N VAL A 86 -0.61 -28.57 3.70
CA VAL A 86 -0.63 -28.22 5.14
C VAL A 86 -0.46 -29.45 6.04
N HIS A 87 -0.83 -30.66 5.60
CA HIS A 87 -0.54 -31.89 6.36
C HIS A 87 0.95 -32.27 6.34
N SER A 88 1.68 -31.90 5.29
CA SER A 88 3.14 -32.08 5.21
C SER A 88 3.94 -30.98 5.94
N LEU A 89 3.40 -29.76 6.06
CA LEU A 89 4.08 -28.62 6.70
C LEU A 89 4.14 -28.71 8.24
N PRO A 90 5.07 -27.99 8.89
CA PRO A 90 5.15 -27.89 10.36
C PRO A 90 3.85 -27.44 11.04
N ARG A 91 3.64 -27.87 12.29
CA ARG A 91 2.42 -27.61 13.08
C ARG A 91 2.40 -26.20 13.71
N VAL A 92 2.65 -25.16 12.92
CA VAL A 92 2.77 -23.76 13.43
C VAL A 92 1.44 -23.02 13.59
N GLY A 93 0.36 -23.49 12.97
CA GLY A 93 -0.89 -22.73 12.89
C GLY A 93 -0.71 -21.40 12.15
N VAL A 94 -1.45 -20.38 12.56
CA VAL A 94 -1.30 -18.99 12.07
C VAL A 94 -0.26 -18.19 12.91
N GLY A 95 0.68 -18.88 13.54
CA GLY A 95 1.64 -18.29 14.47
C GLY A 95 1.06 -17.99 15.85
N THR A 96 1.89 -17.41 16.71
CA THR A 96 1.60 -17.16 18.14
C THR A 96 0.81 -15.88 18.42
N ASN A 97 0.94 -14.88 17.55
CA ASN A 97 0.61 -13.48 17.90
C ASN A 97 -0.89 -13.20 18.04
N PHE A 98 -1.74 -14.07 17.50
CA PHE A 98 -3.21 -13.91 17.50
C PHE A 98 -3.93 -14.69 18.61
N GLY A 99 -3.19 -15.28 19.57
CA GLY A 99 -3.77 -16.04 20.67
C GLY A 99 -4.46 -17.35 20.23
N LEU A 100 -4.08 -17.90 19.08
CA LEU A 100 -4.70 -19.07 18.46
C LEU A 100 -3.83 -20.33 18.63
N PRO A 101 -4.43 -21.54 18.77
CA PRO A 101 -3.67 -22.79 18.89
C PRO A 101 -2.83 -23.10 17.66
N GLN A 102 -1.53 -23.39 17.85
CA GLN A 102 -0.60 -23.76 16.78
C GLN A 102 -0.93 -25.17 16.23
N THR A 103 -1.86 -25.24 15.29
CA THR A 103 -2.36 -26.48 14.71
C THR A 103 -2.66 -26.33 13.22
N ARG A 104 -2.50 -27.43 12.47
CA ARG A 104 -2.86 -27.49 11.04
C ARG A 104 -4.34 -27.22 10.78
N ARG A 105 -5.21 -27.50 11.76
CA ARG A 105 -6.64 -27.12 11.72
C ARG A 105 -6.83 -25.60 11.71
N ILE A 106 -6.05 -24.86 12.50
CA ILE A 106 -6.06 -23.40 12.52
C ILE A 106 -5.45 -22.81 11.23
N SER A 107 -4.41 -23.41 10.65
CA SER A 107 -3.91 -23.01 9.32
C SER A 107 -4.94 -23.16 8.19
N LEU A 108 -5.88 -24.10 8.33
CA LEU A 108 -6.99 -24.36 7.39
C LEU A 108 -8.33 -23.75 7.85
N ALA A 109 -8.34 -22.93 8.90
CA ALA A 109 -9.56 -22.32 9.42
C ALA A 109 -10.01 -21.15 8.54
N THR A 110 -11.32 -20.96 8.41
CA THR A 110 -11.87 -19.81 7.65
C THR A 110 -11.66 -18.49 8.40
N PRO A 111 -11.66 -17.32 7.74
CA PRO A 111 -11.53 -16.02 8.39
C PRO A 111 -12.47 -15.82 9.59
N LYS A 112 -13.73 -16.27 9.45
CA LYS A 112 -14.75 -16.25 10.51
C LYS A 112 -14.46 -17.18 11.68
N GLN A 113 -13.80 -18.32 11.44
CA GLN A 113 -13.33 -19.21 12.50
C GLN A 113 -12.11 -18.64 13.22
N LEU A 114 -11.15 -18.05 12.47
CA LEU A 114 -9.98 -17.36 13.03
C LEU A 114 -10.40 -16.19 13.92
N PHE A 115 -11.30 -15.34 13.45
CA PHE A 115 -11.83 -14.21 14.22
C PHE A 115 -12.55 -14.65 15.50
N LYS A 116 -13.51 -15.59 15.39
CA LYS A 116 -14.29 -16.08 16.54
C LYS A 116 -13.43 -16.73 17.63
N THR A 117 -12.29 -17.32 17.26
CA THR A 117 -11.41 -18.06 18.18
C THR A 117 -10.25 -17.22 18.71
N SER A 118 -9.95 -16.08 18.06
CA SER A 118 -8.87 -15.16 18.43
C SER A 118 -9.22 -14.36 19.69
N ASN A 119 -8.19 -13.98 20.46
CA ASN A 119 -8.35 -13.03 21.56
C ASN A 119 -8.10 -11.57 21.16
N MET A 120 -7.69 -11.31 19.91
CA MET A 120 -7.21 -9.99 19.46
C MET A 120 -8.26 -8.88 19.60
N THR A 121 -9.55 -9.17 19.44
CA THR A 121 -10.62 -8.18 19.67
C THR A 121 -10.65 -7.75 21.14
N GLN A 122 -10.56 -8.68 22.08
CA GLN A 122 -10.55 -8.41 23.52
C GLN A 122 -9.28 -7.62 23.90
N ARG A 123 -8.13 -7.98 23.33
CA ARG A 123 -6.86 -7.26 23.51
C ARG A 123 -6.94 -5.82 22.99
N TRP A 124 -7.52 -5.61 21.80
CA TRP A 124 -7.76 -4.28 21.24
C TRP A 124 -8.73 -3.45 22.07
N GLN A 125 -9.85 -4.04 22.51
CA GLN A 125 -10.80 -3.38 23.42
C GLN A 125 -10.14 -2.91 24.72
N ARG A 126 -9.23 -3.71 25.29
CA ARG A 126 -8.42 -3.40 26.48
C ARG A 126 -7.21 -2.50 26.22
N ARG A 127 -7.01 -2.04 24.97
CA ARG A 127 -5.85 -1.24 24.53
C ARG A 127 -4.49 -1.95 24.69
N GLU A 128 -4.48 -3.28 24.78
CA GLU A 128 -3.26 -4.11 24.74
C GLU A 128 -2.62 -4.16 23.34
N ILE A 129 -3.37 -3.77 22.30
CA ILE A 129 -2.90 -3.54 20.93
C ILE A 129 -3.55 -2.27 20.35
N SER A 130 -2.86 -1.64 19.41
CA SER A 130 -3.24 -0.39 18.75
C SER A 130 -4.34 -0.58 17.69
N ASN A 131 -4.95 0.52 17.23
CA ASN A 131 -5.91 0.52 16.11
C ASN A 131 -5.25 0.01 14.83
N PHE A 132 -4.03 0.49 14.53
CA PHE A 132 -3.22 -0.03 13.42
C PHE A 132 -2.95 -1.54 13.53
N GLU A 133 -2.55 -2.03 14.71
CA GLU A 133 -2.27 -3.46 14.90
C GLU A 133 -3.52 -4.34 14.71
N TYR A 134 -4.68 -3.88 15.21
CA TYR A 134 -5.94 -4.58 15.05
C TYR A 134 -6.44 -4.57 13.59
N LEU A 135 -6.25 -3.46 12.87
CA LEU A 135 -6.50 -3.40 11.43
C LEU A 135 -5.57 -4.34 10.64
N MET A 136 -4.27 -4.40 10.97
CA MET A 136 -3.36 -5.38 10.34
C MET A 136 -3.76 -6.83 10.64
N PHE A 137 -4.24 -7.13 11.85
CA PHE A 137 -4.81 -8.43 12.19
C PHE A 137 -6.03 -8.77 11.31
N LEU A 138 -7.02 -7.88 11.21
CA LEU A 138 -8.23 -8.09 10.41
C LEU A 138 -7.94 -8.28 8.91
N ASN A 139 -7.02 -7.48 8.36
CA ASN A 139 -6.49 -7.68 7.01
C ASN A 139 -5.85 -9.07 6.87
N THR A 140 -4.95 -9.44 7.78
CA THR A 140 -4.22 -10.73 7.73
C THR A 140 -5.15 -11.95 7.82
N ILE A 141 -6.22 -11.90 8.63
CA ILE A 141 -7.15 -13.03 8.78
C ILE A 141 -8.26 -13.09 7.72
N SER A 142 -8.64 -11.96 7.09
CA SER A 142 -9.58 -11.97 5.95
C SER A 142 -8.96 -12.58 4.68
N GLY A 143 -7.63 -12.59 4.60
CA GLY A 143 -6.85 -13.15 3.50
C GLY A 143 -5.97 -12.13 2.78
N ARG A 144 -6.01 -10.85 3.19
CA ARG A 144 -5.25 -9.78 2.55
C ARG A 144 -3.75 -9.95 2.81
N THR A 145 -2.93 -9.63 1.80
CA THR A 145 -1.48 -9.88 1.79
C THR A 145 -0.73 -8.90 0.89
N TYR A 146 0.55 -8.68 1.20
CA TYR A 146 1.49 -7.96 0.35
C TYR A 146 1.98 -8.77 -0.87
N ASN A 147 1.79 -10.09 -0.89
CA ASN A 147 2.21 -10.97 -1.99
C ASN A 147 1.27 -10.95 -3.22
N ASP A 148 0.08 -10.38 -3.09
CA ASP A 148 -0.89 -10.27 -4.17
C ASP A 148 -1.54 -8.88 -4.13
N LEU A 149 -1.21 -8.03 -5.10
CA LEU A 149 -1.70 -6.65 -5.18
C LEU A 149 -3.21 -6.56 -5.45
N SER A 150 -3.87 -7.64 -5.93
CA SER A 150 -5.34 -7.75 -6.03
C SER A 150 -6.01 -8.12 -4.70
N GLN A 151 -5.21 -8.35 -3.66
CA GLN A 151 -5.61 -8.71 -2.30
C GLN A 151 -4.83 -7.91 -1.23
N TYR A 152 -4.28 -6.73 -1.59
CA TYR A 152 -3.56 -5.84 -0.69
C TYR A 152 -4.35 -5.46 0.59
N PRO A 153 -3.68 -5.18 1.73
CA PRO A 153 -4.32 -4.64 2.93
C PRO A 153 -4.97 -3.26 2.73
N VAL A 154 -6.05 -2.98 3.47
CA VAL A 154 -6.85 -1.75 3.36
C VAL A 154 -7.03 -1.10 4.74
N PHE A 155 -6.96 0.23 4.76
CA PHE A 155 -7.11 1.11 5.92
C PHE A 155 -8.09 2.26 5.61
N PRO A 156 -8.80 2.80 6.60
CA PRO A 156 -9.69 3.94 6.41
C PRO A 156 -8.92 5.23 6.11
N TRP A 157 -9.48 6.10 5.25
CA TRP A 157 -9.22 7.54 5.39
C TRP A 157 -9.68 8.02 6.78
N ILE A 158 -8.78 8.68 7.52
CA ILE A 158 -9.07 9.21 8.87
C ILE A 158 -9.31 10.73 8.85
N ILE A 159 -8.36 11.49 8.31
CA ILE A 159 -8.40 12.96 8.29
C ILE A 159 -9.22 13.44 7.08
N THR A 160 -9.98 14.52 7.25
CA THR A 160 -10.79 15.18 6.19
C THR A 160 -10.19 16.50 5.70
N ASN A 161 -9.34 17.13 6.51
CA ASN A 161 -8.81 18.47 6.28
C ASN A 161 -7.35 18.42 5.79
N TYR A 162 -7.16 18.76 4.51
CA TYR A 162 -5.86 18.81 3.84
C TYR A 162 -5.52 20.21 3.31
N GLU A 163 -6.22 21.23 3.80
CA GLU A 163 -6.15 22.61 3.26
C GLU A 163 -5.82 23.66 4.34
N SER A 164 -6.01 23.36 5.63
CA SER A 164 -5.68 24.28 6.73
C SER A 164 -4.17 24.31 7.06
N ALA A 165 -3.69 25.46 7.54
CA ALA A 165 -2.31 25.66 8.01
C ALA A 165 -1.97 24.85 9.26
N GLU A 166 -2.96 24.52 10.09
CA GLU A 166 -2.83 23.69 11.28
C GLU A 166 -3.93 22.62 11.30
N LEU A 167 -3.69 21.50 11.98
CA LEU A 167 -4.66 20.41 12.17
C LEU A 167 -4.88 20.13 13.65
N ASP A 168 -5.96 20.68 14.19
CA ASP A 168 -6.40 20.36 15.55
C ASP A 168 -7.06 18.97 15.59
N LEU A 169 -6.36 18.00 16.17
CA LEU A 169 -6.84 16.63 16.38
C LEU A 169 -7.89 16.51 17.51
N THR A 170 -8.27 17.60 18.18
CA THR A 170 -9.40 17.66 19.12
C THR A 170 -10.72 18.05 18.46
N LEU A 171 -10.71 18.63 17.25
CA LEU A 171 -11.92 19.01 16.52
C LEU A 171 -12.55 17.81 15.77
N PRO A 172 -13.80 17.43 16.05
CA PRO A 172 -14.46 16.31 15.36
C PRO A 172 -14.59 16.50 13.83
N SER A 173 -14.67 17.75 13.36
CA SER A 173 -14.80 18.10 11.93
C SER A 173 -13.59 17.75 11.08
N ASN A 174 -12.40 17.58 11.70
CA ASN A 174 -11.18 17.15 11.03
C ASN A 174 -11.13 15.62 10.81
N TYR A 175 -12.10 14.87 11.35
CA TYR A 175 -12.21 13.42 11.21
C TYR A 175 -13.33 13.02 10.25
N ARG A 176 -13.12 11.91 9.55
CA ARG A 176 -14.13 11.27 8.70
C ARG A 176 -15.18 10.57 9.56
N ASP A 177 -16.43 10.64 9.12
CA ASP A 177 -17.48 9.71 9.54
C ASP A 177 -17.14 8.26 9.13
N LEU A 178 -16.62 7.49 10.09
CA LEU A 178 -16.25 6.08 9.94
C LEU A 178 -17.47 5.13 9.86
N SER A 179 -18.70 5.63 10.04
CA SER A 179 -19.92 4.82 9.86
C SER A 179 -20.33 4.64 8.39
N LYS A 180 -19.72 5.40 7.47
CA LYS A 180 -20.08 5.52 6.05
C LYS A 180 -18.93 5.11 5.10
N PRO A 181 -19.22 4.41 3.98
CA PRO A 181 -18.25 4.21 2.90
C PRO A 181 -17.96 5.52 2.18
N ILE A 182 -16.84 5.58 1.43
CA ILE A 182 -16.37 6.81 0.76
C ILE A 182 -17.48 7.47 -0.08
N GLY A 183 -18.21 6.68 -0.86
CA GLY A 183 -19.27 7.19 -1.74
C GLY A 183 -20.37 7.97 -1.00
N ALA A 184 -20.70 7.56 0.23
CA ALA A 184 -21.77 8.11 1.06
C ALA A 184 -21.36 9.35 1.89
N LEU A 185 -20.09 9.80 1.83
CA LEU A 185 -19.61 10.95 2.60
C LEU A 185 -20.11 12.29 2.06
N ASN A 186 -20.19 12.44 0.73
CA ASN A 186 -20.73 13.62 0.06
C ASN A 186 -22.23 13.40 -0.25
N PRO A 187 -23.16 14.16 0.35
CA PRO A 187 -24.60 13.94 0.17
C PRO A 187 -25.09 13.99 -1.29
N LYS A 188 -24.50 14.84 -2.14
CA LYS A 188 -24.87 14.92 -3.57
C LYS A 188 -24.49 13.65 -4.33
N ARG A 189 -23.36 13.03 -3.96
CA ARG A 189 -22.88 11.80 -4.58
C ARG A 189 -23.55 10.56 -3.97
N ALA A 190 -23.90 10.61 -2.68
CA ALA A 190 -24.71 9.61 -2.01
C ALA A 190 -26.09 9.45 -2.69
N ALA A 191 -26.76 10.56 -3.03
CA ALA A 191 -28.00 10.55 -3.80
C ALA A 191 -27.82 9.83 -5.15
N PHE A 192 -26.86 10.27 -5.99
CA PHE A 192 -26.54 9.62 -7.27
C PHE A 192 -26.30 8.10 -7.16
N TYR A 193 -25.66 7.64 -6.09
CA TYR A 193 -25.45 6.20 -5.85
C TYR A 193 -26.73 5.47 -5.42
N SER A 194 -27.63 6.12 -4.68
CA SER A 194 -28.98 5.60 -4.35
C SER A 194 -29.83 5.52 -5.61
N ASP A 195 -29.91 6.62 -6.37
CA ASP A 195 -30.63 6.71 -7.65
C ASP A 195 -30.19 5.58 -8.60
N ARG A 196 -28.88 5.39 -8.77
CA ARG A 196 -28.31 4.26 -9.55
C ARG A 196 -28.79 2.91 -9.03
N TYR A 197 -28.68 2.64 -7.73
CA TYR A 197 -29.04 1.35 -7.15
C TYR A 197 -30.54 1.06 -7.30
N GLU A 198 -31.38 2.06 -7.08
CA GLU A 198 -32.85 1.99 -7.14
C GLU A 198 -33.34 1.79 -8.58
N SER A 199 -32.83 2.57 -9.54
CA SER A 199 -33.16 2.49 -10.99
C SER A 199 -32.42 1.40 -11.78
N TRP A 200 -31.55 0.61 -11.15
CA TRP A 200 -30.82 -0.45 -11.86
C TRP A 200 -31.74 -1.60 -12.29
N GLU A 201 -31.98 -1.73 -13.60
CA GLU A 201 -32.82 -2.77 -14.21
C GLU A 201 -31.97 -3.63 -15.15
N ASP A 202 -31.51 -4.78 -14.65
CA ASP A 202 -30.73 -5.78 -15.38
C ASP A 202 -31.03 -7.17 -14.76
N ASP A 203 -31.47 -8.13 -15.57
CA ASP A 203 -31.85 -9.48 -15.11
C ASP A 203 -30.63 -10.37 -14.78
N GLN A 204 -29.43 -10.00 -15.23
CA GLN A 204 -28.20 -10.78 -15.09
C GLN A 204 -27.22 -10.15 -14.08
N VAL A 205 -27.23 -8.82 -13.94
CA VAL A 205 -26.31 -8.07 -13.07
C VAL A 205 -27.05 -7.54 -11.83
N PRO A 206 -26.79 -8.08 -10.62
CA PRO A 206 -27.40 -7.59 -9.39
C PRO A 206 -27.11 -6.10 -9.10
N LYS A 207 -28.11 -5.38 -8.59
CA LYS A 207 -28.04 -3.95 -8.23
C LYS A 207 -26.79 -3.60 -7.39
N PHE A 208 -26.09 -2.53 -7.76
CA PHE A 208 -24.88 -2.04 -7.07
C PHE A 208 -24.80 -0.51 -7.05
N HIS A 209 -24.08 0.04 -6.07
CA HIS A 209 -23.77 1.47 -5.97
C HIS A 209 -22.49 1.79 -6.76
N TYR A 210 -21.46 0.96 -6.57
CA TYR A 210 -20.10 1.21 -7.06
C TYR A 210 -19.67 0.16 -8.10
N GLY A 211 -19.44 0.60 -9.33
CA GLY A 211 -18.78 -0.19 -10.38
C GLY A 211 -17.27 -0.30 -10.17
N THR A 212 -16.68 0.65 -9.43
CA THR A 212 -15.31 0.62 -8.96
C THR A 212 -15.24 0.16 -7.50
N HIS A 213 -14.08 -0.32 -7.06
CA HIS A 213 -13.88 -0.89 -5.73
C HIS A 213 -12.91 -0.03 -4.91
N TYR A 214 -13.05 0.01 -3.57
CA TYR A 214 -12.28 0.90 -2.68
C TYR A 214 -10.78 0.57 -2.57
N SER A 215 -10.36 -0.54 -3.15
CA SER A 215 -8.97 -1.00 -3.24
C SER A 215 -8.78 -1.51 -4.66
N THR A 216 -7.59 -1.35 -5.25
CA THR A 216 -7.15 -2.02 -6.49
C THR A 216 -5.64 -2.22 -6.47
N SER A 217 -5.17 -3.16 -7.30
CA SER A 217 -3.76 -3.28 -7.67
C SER A 217 -3.25 -1.96 -8.25
N SER A 218 -4.02 -1.34 -9.15
CA SER A 218 -3.75 -0.03 -9.73
C SER A 218 -3.59 1.08 -8.68
N PHE A 219 -4.49 1.18 -7.69
CA PHE A 219 -4.37 2.15 -6.60
C PHE A 219 -3.16 1.88 -5.72
N THR A 220 -2.85 0.61 -5.44
CA THR A 220 -1.66 0.24 -4.67
C THR A 220 -0.37 0.69 -5.37
N LEU A 221 -0.27 0.47 -6.69
CA LEU A 221 0.85 0.91 -7.52
C LEU A 221 0.91 2.43 -7.67
N MET A 222 -0.24 3.10 -7.78
CA MET A 222 -0.36 4.56 -7.85
C MET A 222 0.08 5.23 -6.53
N TRP A 223 -0.30 4.68 -5.37
CA TRP A 223 0.12 5.18 -4.06
C TRP A 223 1.63 5.01 -3.84
N LEU A 224 2.18 3.86 -4.23
CA LEU A 224 3.58 3.49 -4.00
C LEU A 224 4.52 3.83 -5.17
N LEU A 225 4.08 4.64 -6.13
CA LEU A 225 4.75 4.92 -7.40
C LEU A 225 6.21 5.42 -7.28
N ARG A 226 6.59 6.01 -6.14
CA ARG A 226 7.96 6.52 -5.88
C ARG A 226 8.94 5.44 -5.40
N ILE A 227 8.46 4.24 -5.06
CA ILE A 227 9.24 3.19 -4.40
C ILE A 227 9.39 1.96 -5.32
N GLU A 228 10.62 1.50 -5.55
CA GLU A 228 10.85 0.18 -6.15
C GLU A 228 10.53 -0.95 -5.15
N PRO A 229 9.88 -2.05 -5.59
CA PRO A 229 9.65 -2.43 -6.99
C PRO A 229 8.35 -1.93 -7.61
N PHE A 230 7.54 -1.15 -6.88
CA PHE A 230 6.21 -0.72 -7.33
C PHE A 230 6.28 0.20 -8.55
N THR A 231 7.33 1.03 -8.68
CA THR A 231 7.57 1.81 -9.90
C THR A 231 7.78 0.90 -11.11
N THR A 232 8.67 -0.10 -11.03
CA THR A 232 8.85 -1.10 -12.09
C THR A 232 7.55 -1.84 -12.44
N PHE A 233 6.73 -2.19 -11.45
CA PHE A 233 5.44 -2.85 -11.66
C PHE A 233 4.39 -1.92 -12.31
N PHE A 234 4.33 -0.64 -11.91
CA PHE A 234 3.45 0.36 -12.50
C PHE A 234 3.82 0.65 -13.96
N LEU A 235 5.11 0.82 -14.24
CA LEU A 235 5.61 1.01 -15.62
C LEU A 235 5.24 -0.19 -16.50
N ASN A 236 5.32 -1.43 -15.99
CA ASN A 236 4.88 -2.59 -16.77
C ASN A 236 3.36 -2.63 -16.99
N PHE A 237 2.56 -2.25 -15.99
CA PHE A 237 1.09 -2.14 -16.12
C PHE A 237 0.68 -1.12 -17.20
N GLN A 238 1.35 0.03 -17.23
CA GLN A 238 1.08 1.15 -18.14
C GLN A 238 1.86 1.09 -19.48
N GLY A 239 2.25 -0.11 -19.94
CA GLY A 239 2.88 -0.28 -21.26
C GLY A 239 4.28 0.34 -21.42
N GLY A 240 5.02 0.49 -20.31
CA GLY A 240 6.42 0.96 -20.28
C GLY A 240 6.60 2.45 -19.97
N LYS A 241 5.54 3.18 -19.64
CA LYS A 241 5.58 4.64 -19.37
C LYS A 241 4.84 5.00 -18.08
N PHE A 242 5.14 6.19 -17.55
CA PHE A 242 4.30 6.79 -16.50
C PHE A 242 2.94 7.22 -17.08
N ASP A 243 1.93 7.35 -16.22
CA ASP A 243 0.61 7.86 -16.61
C ASP A 243 0.61 9.39 -16.73
N HIS A 244 -0.49 9.98 -17.19
CA HIS A 244 -0.64 11.45 -17.26
C HIS A 244 -0.40 12.10 -15.90
N ALA A 245 0.25 13.26 -15.88
CA ALA A 245 0.59 14.00 -14.66
C ALA A 245 -0.64 14.31 -13.79
N ASP A 246 -1.78 14.63 -14.41
CA ASP A 246 -3.04 14.96 -13.76
C ASP A 246 -3.77 13.77 -13.14
N ARG A 247 -3.51 12.56 -13.64
CA ARG A 247 -4.01 11.30 -13.06
C ARG A 247 -3.03 10.71 -12.03
N THR A 248 -1.75 10.99 -12.19
CA THR A 248 -0.71 10.58 -11.26
C THR A 248 -0.96 11.16 -9.87
N PHE A 249 -0.81 10.32 -8.84
CA PHE A 249 -0.88 10.77 -7.46
C PHE A 249 0.23 11.82 -7.21
N SER A 250 -0.17 13.06 -6.97
CA SER A 250 0.75 14.19 -6.79
C SER A 250 0.45 15.02 -5.55
N SER A 251 -0.75 14.92 -4.97
CA SER A 251 -1.22 15.80 -3.91
C SER A 251 -2.23 15.08 -3.03
N LEU A 252 -2.06 15.21 -1.72
CA LEU A 252 -2.97 14.60 -0.75
C LEU A 252 -4.34 15.28 -0.74
N SER A 253 -4.37 16.62 -0.88
CA SER A 253 -5.61 17.38 -1.03
C SER A 253 -6.33 17.02 -2.33
N ARG A 254 -5.61 16.90 -3.47
CA ARG A 254 -6.21 16.42 -4.74
C ARG A 254 -6.76 15.00 -4.61
N ALA A 255 -5.98 14.08 -4.04
CA ALA A 255 -6.37 12.68 -3.89
C ALA A 255 -7.63 12.48 -3.03
N TRP A 256 -7.76 13.24 -1.93
CA TRP A 256 -8.96 13.27 -1.09
C TRP A 256 -10.14 13.97 -1.77
N ARG A 257 -9.90 15.11 -2.44
CA ARG A 257 -10.94 15.85 -3.17
C ARG A 257 -11.56 15.01 -4.29
N ASN A 258 -10.75 14.19 -4.97
CA ASN A 258 -11.22 13.23 -5.98
C ASN A 258 -12.07 12.13 -5.32
N CYS A 259 -11.62 11.55 -4.19
CA CYS A 259 -12.41 10.62 -3.34
C CYS A 259 -13.77 11.20 -2.90
N GLN A 260 -14.01 12.52 -2.98
CA GLN A 260 -15.27 13.17 -2.61
C GLN A 260 -16.12 13.64 -3.80
N ARG A 261 -15.59 13.66 -5.02
CA ARG A 261 -16.24 14.30 -6.19
C ARG A 261 -16.46 13.38 -7.37
N ASP A 262 -15.48 12.57 -7.74
CA ASP A 262 -15.59 11.64 -8.87
C ASP A 262 -16.53 10.48 -8.49
N THR A 263 -17.40 10.07 -9.41
CA THR A 263 -18.34 8.95 -9.23
C THR A 263 -17.69 7.57 -9.41
N SER A 264 -16.45 7.55 -9.92
CA SER A 264 -15.57 6.37 -10.06
C SER A 264 -14.53 6.27 -8.94
N ASP A 265 -14.26 7.35 -8.20
CA ASP A 265 -13.25 7.37 -7.14
C ASP A 265 -13.86 7.18 -5.74
N VAL A 266 -13.83 5.92 -5.28
CA VAL A 266 -14.25 5.51 -3.94
C VAL A 266 -13.11 4.87 -3.13
N LYS A 267 -11.85 5.18 -3.47
CA LYS A 267 -10.68 4.50 -2.91
C LYS A 267 -10.44 4.81 -1.42
N GLU A 268 -10.17 3.76 -0.65
CA GLU A 268 -9.67 3.82 0.72
C GLU A 268 -8.12 3.88 0.74
N LEU A 269 -7.53 3.95 1.93
CA LEU A 269 -6.07 4.02 2.11
C LEU A 269 -5.43 2.62 2.21
N ILE A 270 -4.11 2.61 2.06
CA ILE A 270 -3.24 1.47 2.36
C ILE A 270 -2.51 1.71 3.72
N PRO A 271 -2.05 0.65 4.43
CA PRO A 271 -1.40 0.79 5.74
C PRO A 271 -0.23 1.79 5.78
N GLU A 272 0.46 1.95 4.65
CA GLU A 272 1.69 2.71 4.50
C GLU A 272 1.50 4.21 4.81
N PHE A 273 0.29 4.75 4.64
CA PHE A 273 -0.08 6.12 5.08
C PHE A 273 0.13 6.38 6.58
N PHE A 274 0.29 5.33 7.38
CA PHE A 274 0.40 5.37 8.84
C PHE A 274 1.77 4.90 9.36
N TYR A 275 2.75 4.65 8.47
CA TYR A 275 4.14 4.36 8.87
C TYR A 275 5.27 4.61 7.83
N LEU A 276 4.99 4.86 6.54
CA LEU A 276 5.98 4.89 5.45
C LEU A 276 6.08 6.30 4.80
N PRO A 277 6.93 7.22 5.31
CA PRO A 277 7.09 8.56 4.73
C PRO A 277 7.69 8.56 3.31
N GLU A 278 8.46 7.53 2.96
CA GLU A 278 9.22 7.46 1.71
C GLU A 278 8.34 7.49 0.45
N MET A 279 7.08 7.05 0.52
CA MET A 279 6.20 7.01 -0.66
C MET A 279 5.74 8.39 -1.14
N PHE A 280 5.93 9.43 -0.32
CA PHE A 280 5.63 10.81 -0.67
C PHE A 280 6.83 11.54 -1.32
N VAL A 281 8.01 10.92 -1.38
CA VAL A 281 9.26 11.54 -1.86
C VAL A 281 9.76 10.86 -3.13
N ASN A 282 10.02 11.63 -4.17
CA ASN A 282 10.61 11.18 -5.43
C ASN A 282 12.14 11.01 -5.30
N ALA A 283 12.57 10.21 -4.33
CA ALA A 283 13.99 10.01 -3.99
C ALA A 283 14.83 9.46 -5.15
N ASN A 284 14.19 8.78 -6.11
CA ASN A 284 14.83 8.26 -7.32
C ASN A 284 14.82 9.25 -8.50
N SER A 285 14.29 10.47 -8.31
CA SER A 285 14.21 11.54 -9.32
C SER A 285 13.54 11.12 -10.63
N TYR A 286 12.44 10.36 -10.54
CA TYR A 286 11.65 9.97 -11.70
C TYR A 286 11.03 11.18 -12.39
N ASN A 287 11.00 11.18 -13.73
CA ASN A 287 10.22 12.15 -14.50
C ASN A 287 8.76 11.70 -14.53
N LEU A 288 7.93 12.31 -13.68
CA LEU A 288 6.49 12.02 -13.56
C LEU A 288 5.61 12.99 -14.38
N GLY A 289 6.24 13.78 -15.27
CA GLY A 289 5.57 14.72 -16.17
C GLY A 289 5.25 16.08 -15.55
N VAL A 290 4.47 16.86 -16.29
CA VAL A 290 3.99 18.20 -15.94
C VAL A 290 2.48 18.22 -16.17
N MET A 291 1.73 18.77 -15.22
CA MET A 291 0.28 18.92 -15.26
C MET A 291 -0.17 19.97 -16.29
N GLU A 292 -1.46 19.99 -16.63
CA GLU A 292 -2.04 20.97 -17.56
C GLU A 292 -1.92 22.44 -17.06
N ASP A 293 -1.80 22.64 -15.74
CA ASP A 293 -1.56 23.95 -15.11
C ASP A 293 -0.08 24.37 -15.06
N GLY A 294 0.82 23.53 -15.59
CA GLY A 294 2.27 23.75 -15.60
C GLY A 294 3.01 23.26 -14.35
N VAL A 295 2.35 22.66 -13.36
CA VAL A 295 3.00 22.12 -12.16
C VAL A 295 3.76 20.83 -12.49
N VAL A 296 5.05 20.80 -12.19
CA VAL A 296 5.92 19.63 -12.37
C VAL A 296 5.62 18.58 -11.29
N VAL A 297 5.38 17.32 -11.68
CA VAL A 297 5.12 16.24 -10.73
C VAL A 297 6.44 15.64 -10.23
N SER A 298 6.62 15.57 -8.91
CA SER A 298 7.79 14.93 -8.29
C SER A 298 7.41 14.31 -6.95
N ASP A 299 7.77 14.96 -5.84
CA ASP A 299 7.26 14.69 -4.50
C ASP A 299 5.73 14.88 -4.46
N VAL A 300 5.10 14.42 -3.39
CA VAL A 300 3.66 14.58 -3.16
C VAL A 300 3.39 15.85 -2.36
N ASP A 301 2.54 16.75 -2.88
CA ASP A 301 2.08 17.94 -2.18
C ASP A 301 1.41 17.55 -0.86
N LEU A 302 2.09 17.89 0.22
CA LEU A 302 1.63 17.68 1.59
C LEU A 302 0.59 18.75 1.97
N PRO A 303 -0.37 18.43 2.87
CA PRO A 303 -1.25 19.44 3.43
C PRO A 303 -0.43 20.46 4.23
N PRO A 304 -0.81 21.75 4.30
CA PRO A 304 0.04 22.80 4.89
C PRO A 304 0.45 22.58 6.37
N TRP A 305 -0.33 21.79 7.11
CA TRP A 305 -0.03 21.39 8.49
C TRP A 305 1.10 20.33 8.63
N ALA A 306 1.52 19.68 7.53
CA ALA A 306 2.60 18.71 7.50
C ALA A 306 3.88 19.32 6.91
N LYS A 307 4.87 19.58 7.77
CA LYS A 307 6.16 20.19 7.40
C LYS A 307 7.13 19.23 6.70
N SER A 308 6.83 17.93 6.76
CA SER A 308 7.64 16.84 6.24
C SER A 308 6.77 15.60 6.00
N PRO A 309 7.18 14.66 5.13
CA PRO A 309 6.53 13.35 4.99
C PRO A 309 6.44 12.59 6.31
N GLU A 310 7.48 12.69 7.14
CA GLU A 310 7.57 12.12 8.49
C GLU A 310 6.51 12.73 9.42
N ASP A 311 6.33 14.06 9.39
CA ASP A 311 5.25 14.72 10.14
C ASP A 311 3.87 14.32 9.63
N PHE A 312 3.67 14.20 8.31
CA PHE A 312 2.41 13.73 7.74
C PHE A 312 2.07 12.33 8.27
N VAL A 313 3.00 11.38 8.17
CA VAL A 313 2.82 10.00 8.67
C VAL A 313 2.62 9.96 10.19
N ARG A 314 3.41 10.73 10.94
CA ARG A 314 3.29 10.85 12.41
C ARG A 314 1.92 11.35 12.83
N ILE A 315 1.40 12.39 12.16
CA ILE A 315 0.09 12.98 12.45
C ILE A 315 -1.05 12.03 12.02
N ASN A 316 -0.94 11.36 10.87
CA ASN A 316 -1.90 10.30 10.48
C ASN A 316 -1.96 9.18 11.50
N ARG A 317 -0.81 8.73 12.03
CA ARG A 317 -0.78 7.71 13.08
C ARG A 317 -1.36 8.22 14.40
N GLN A 318 -1.12 9.47 14.77
CA GLN A 318 -1.76 10.11 15.94
C GLN A 318 -3.29 10.20 15.76
N ALA A 319 -3.78 10.55 14.58
CA ALA A 319 -5.20 10.60 14.26
C ALA A 319 -5.85 9.20 14.28
N LEU A 320 -5.19 8.19 13.69
CA LEU A 320 -5.65 6.79 13.68
C LEU A 320 -5.75 6.18 15.10
N GLU A 321 -4.84 6.53 16.00
CA GLU A 321 -4.84 6.06 17.38
C GLU A 321 -5.65 6.96 18.33
N SER A 322 -6.31 8.01 17.82
CA SER A 322 -7.11 8.96 18.61
C SER A 322 -8.33 8.31 19.28
N GLU A 323 -8.95 9.04 20.22
CA GLU A 323 -10.17 8.58 20.88
C GLU A 323 -11.38 8.61 19.94
N PHE A 324 -11.48 9.61 19.05
CA PHE A 324 -12.52 9.69 18.01
C PHE A 324 -12.52 8.47 17.08
N VAL A 325 -11.33 8.06 16.63
CA VAL A 325 -11.20 6.84 15.82
C VAL A 325 -11.42 5.61 16.68
N SER A 326 -10.87 5.55 17.90
CA SER A 326 -11.03 4.39 18.79
C SER A 326 -12.50 4.06 19.10
N CYS A 327 -13.36 5.06 19.32
CA CYS A 327 -14.77 4.82 19.57
C CYS A 327 -15.59 4.48 18.30
N GLN A 328 -15.18 4.92 17.09
CA GLN A 328 -15.96 4.72 15.85
C GLN A 328 -15.40 3.70 14.86
N LEU A 329 -14.12 3.29 14.94
CA LEU A 329 -13.45 2.41 13.97
C LEU A 329 -14.16 1.07 13.76
N HIS A 330 -14.85 0.59 14.81
CA HIS A 330 -15.69 -0.59 14.76
C HIS A 330 -16.72 -0.50 13.61
N GLN A 331 -17.37 0.66 13.41
CA GLN A 331 -18.35 0.87 12.35
C GLN A 331 -17.77 0.81 10.93
N TRP A 332 -16.50 1.18 10.73
CA TRP A 332 -15.80 1.02 9.45
C TRP A 332 -15.43 -0.45 9.22
N ILE A 333 -15.01 -1.14 10.28
CA ILE A 333 -14.77 -2.59 10.24
C ILE A 333 -16.08 -3.33 9.87
N ASP A 334 -17.25 -2.84 10.30
CA ASP A 334 -18.55 -3.40 9.88
C ASP A 334 -18.84 -3.26 8.38
N LEU A 335 -18.36 -2.20 7.72
CA LEU A 335 -18.49 -1.99 6.28
C LEU A 335 -17.57 -2.91 5.46
N ILE A 336 -16.31 -3.03 5.87
CA ILE A 336 -15.27 -3.73 5.09
C ILE A 336 -15.20 -5.23 5.40
N PHE A 337 -15.39 -5.61 6.65
CA PHE A 337 -15.19 -6.99 7.14
C PHE A 337 -16.39 -7.59 7.88
N GLY A 338 -17.34 -6.77 8.33
CA GLY A 338 -18.43 -7.18 9.21
C GLY A 338 -19.81 -7.26 8.54
N TYR A 339 -20.85 -7.01 9.34
CA TYR A 339 -22.21 -7.33 8.92
C TYR A 339 -22.75 -6.46 7.78
N LYS A 340 -22.28 -5.20 7.63
CA LYS A 340 -22.65 -4.27 6.55
C LYS A 340 -21.89 -4.52 5.23
N GLN A 341 -21.06 -5.56 5.13
CA GLN A 341 -20.36 -5.89 3.88
C GLN A 341 -21.32 -6.37 2.77
N GLN A 342 -22.41 -7.05 3.13
CA GLN A 342 -23.34 -7.71 2.20
C GLN A 342 -24.79 -7.67 2.69
N GLY A 343 -25.76 -7.80 1.78
CA GLY A 343 -27.20 -7.89 2.08
C GLY A 343 -27.87 -6.54 2.39
N PRO A 344 -29.08 -6.55 3.01
CA PRO A 344 -29.86 -5.33 3.24
C PRO A 344 -29.13 -4.23 4.02
N GLU A 345 -28.29 -4.61 4.98
CA GLU A 345 -27.48 -3.66 5.77
C GLU A 345 -26.33 -3.04 4.96
N ALA A 346 -25.88 -3.69 3.89
CA ALA A 346 -24.98 -3.07 2.91
C ALA A 346 -25.73 -2.06 2.03
N ALA A 347 -26.93 -2.41 1.55
CA ALA A 347 -27.76 -1.48 0.77
C ALA A 347 -28.12 -0.23 1.58
N ARG A 348 -28.59 -0.41 2.82
CA ARG A 348 -28.93 0.69 3.75
C ARG A 348 -27.74 1.59 4.13
N ALA A 349 -26.51 1.11 3.96
CA ALA A 349 -25.28 1.88 4.17
C ALA A 349 -24.64 2.40 2.87
N LEU A 350 -25.32 2.27 1.72
CA LEU A 350 -24.78 2.54 0.38
C LEU A 350 -23.43 1.83 0.14
N ASN A 351 -23.32 0.55 0.52
CA ASN A 351 -22.07 -0.23 0.60
C ASN A 351 -22.08 -1.49 -0.30
N VAL A 352 -22.88 -1.49 -1.37
CA VAL A 352 -22.93 -2.62 -2.34
C VAL A 352 -22.06 -2.30 -3.55
N PHE A 353 -21.05 -3.13 -3.78
CA PHE A 353 -20.11 -3.05 -4.91
C PHE A 353 -20.58 -3.95 -6.07
N TYR A 354 -19.91 -3.88 -7.21
CA TYR A 354 -20.18 -4.76 -8.34
C TYR A 354 -20.07 -6.24 -7.95
N TYR A 355 -21.00 -7.08 -8.41
CA TYR A 355 -21.20 -8.43 -7.88
C TYR A 355 -19.96 -9.35 -8.00
N LEU A 356 -19.18 -9.22 -9.08
CA LEU A 356 -17.93 -9.97 -9.27
C LEU A 356 -16.83 -9.64 -8.25
N THR A 357 -16.96 -8.61 -7.42
CA THR A 357 -15.99 -8.39 -6.32
C THR A 357 -16.14 -9.41 -5.19
N TYR A 358 -17.31 -10.04 -5.02
CA TYR A 358 -17.68 -10.82 -3.83
C TYR A 358 -17.32 -12.32 -3.90
N GLU A 359 -16.87 -12.87 -2.77
CA GLU A 359 -16.61 -14.31 -2.63
C GLU A 359 -17.83 -15.17 -2.96
N GLY A 360 -17.65 -16.12 -3.88
CA GLY A 360 -18.68 -17.07 -4.29
C GLY A 360 -19.64 -16.57 -5.37
N ALA A 361 -19.51 -15.32 -5.85
CA ALA A 361 -20.41 -14.76 -6.86
C ALA A 361 -20.42 -15.53 -8.19
N VAL A 362 -19.25 -15.99 -8.66
CA VAL A 362 -19.11 -16.86 -9.83
C VAL A 362 -18.07 -17.94 -9.59
N ASN A 363 -18.39 -19.19 -9.94
CA ASN A 363 -17.41 -20.27 -9.97
C ASN A 363 -16.70 -20.33 -11.33
N LEU A 364 -15.41 -19.95 -11.35
CA LEU A 364 -14.53 -19.99 -12.53
C LEU A 364 -14.36 -21.40 -13.15
N SER A 365 -14.74 -22.47 -12.44
CA SER A 365 -14.70 -23.84 -12.97
C SER A 365 -16.00 -24.31 -13.63
N SER A 366 -17.11 -23.57 -13.50
CA SER A 366 -18.38 -23.86 -14.18
C SER A 366 -18.64 -22.97 -15.39
N ILE A 367 -17.75 -22.02 -15.69
CA ILE A 367 -17.79 -21.25 -16.92
C ILE A 367 -17.16 -22.09 -18.05
N ASN A 368 -18.01 -22.60 -18.94
CA ASN A 368 -17.59 -23.35 -20.13
C ASN A 368 -17.18 -22.44 -21.29
N ASP A 369 -17.71 -21.22 -21.35
CA ASP A 369 -17.36 -20.20 -22.35
C ASP A 369 -15.96 -19.61 -22.06
N PRO A 370 -14.98 -19.73 -22.98
CA PRO A 370 -13.66 -19.15 -22.81
C PRO A 370 -13.67 -17.63 -22.64
N MET A 371 -14.51 -16.90 -23.36
CA MET A 371 -14.56 -15.43 -23.33
C MET A 371 -15.19 -14.92 -22.03
N LEU A 372 -16.35 -15.46 -21.64
CA LEU A 372 -16.98 -15.10 -20.35
C LEU A 372 -16.02 -15.39 -19.18
N ARG A 373 -15.23 -16.47 -19.29
CA ARG A 373 -14.21 -16.83 -18.30
C ARG A 373 -13.02 -15.89 -18.30
N GLU A 374 -12.53 -15.46 -19.46
CA GLU A 374 -11.41 -14.51 -19.57
C GLU A 374 -11.83 -13.12 -19.06
N VAL A 375 -13.02 -12.62 -19.42
CA VAL A 375 -13.61 -11.39 -18.86
C VAL A 375 -13.77 -11.50 -17.33
N SER A 376 -14.29 -12.62 -16.81
CA SER A 376 -14.39 -12.84 -15.35
C SER A 376 -13.03 -12.80 -14.67
N LEU A 377 -12.01 -13.47 -15.24
CA LEU A 377 -10.64 -13.45 -14.73
C LEU A 377 -10.04 -12.03 -14.77
N GLN A 378 -10.29 -11.27 -15.83
CA GLN A 378 -9.79 -9.91 -15.98
C GLN A 378 -10.44 -8.96 -14.98
N VAL A 379 -11.73 -9.13 -14.66
CA VAL A 379 -12.37 -8.42 -13.54
C VAL A 379 -11.72 -8.79 -12.21
N TYR A 380 -11.50 -10.08 -11.91
CA TYR A 380 -10.81 -10.49 -10.66
C TYR A 380 -9.35 -10.02 -10.54
N ILE A 381 -8.70 -9.66 -11.65
CA ILE A 381 -7.30 -9.19 -11.70
C ILE A 381 -7.21 -7.65 -11.57
N LEU A 382 -8.11 -6.92 -12.23
CA LEU A 382 -8.13 -5.45 -12.25
C LEU A 382 -8.95 -4.86 -11.09
N PHE A 383 -10.11 -5.45 -10.79
CA PHE A 383 -10.98 -5.07 -9.69
C PHE A 383 -10.73 -5.99 -8.50
N HIS A 384 -10.15 -5.40 -7.46
CA HIS A 384 -9.76 -6.06 -6.21
C HIS A 384 -10.93 -6.78 -5.55
N ILE A 385 -10.57 -7.82 -4.82
CA ILE A 385 -11.54 -8.74 -4.24
C ILE A 385 -12.10 -8.19 -2.92
N MET A 386 -13.42 -8.25 -2.76
CA MET A 386 -14.13 -8.20 -1.48
C MET A 386 -13.85 -9.51 -0.73
N LEU A 387 -12.70 -9.56 -0.06
CA LEU A 387 -12.29 -10.70 0.73
C LEU A 387 -13.22 -10.92 1.94
N SER A 388 -13.24 -12.16 2.42
CA SER A 388 -14.34 -12.71 3.21
C SER A 388 -14.88 -11.80 4.27
N LYS A 389 -16.21 -11.73 4.34
CA LYS A 389 -16.95 -11.36 5.55
C LYS A 389 -16.39 -12.15 6.74
N VAL A 390 -15.76 -11.43 7.66
CA VAL A 390 -15.08 -11.97 8.83
C VAL A 390 -16.09 -12.28 9.94
N PHE A 391 -17.21 -11.56 10.02
CA PHE A 391 -18.27 -11.79 11.00
C PHE A 391 -19.62 -11.20 10.56
N ASP A 392 -20.72 -11.72 11.14
CA ASP A 392 -22.11 -11.34 10.80
C ASP A 392 -22.84 -10.56 11.91
N ALA A 393 -22.21 -10.39 13.08
CA ALA A 393 -22.73 -9.57 14.16
C ALA A 393 -22.27 -8.11 14.02
N ILE A 394 -22.78 -7.21 14.86
CA ILE A 394 -22.20 -5.87 15.03
C ILE A 394 -20.80 -6.01 15.64
N SER A 395 -19.83 -5.27 15.11
CA SER A 395 -18.47 -5.22 15.64
C SER A 395 -18.44 -4.64 17.07
N LYS A 396 -17.40 -5.00 17.85
CA LYS A 396 -17.27 -4.51 19.23
C LYS A 396 -16.62 -3.12 19.27
N VAL A 397 -17.17 -2.22 20.08
CA VAL A 397 -16.57 -0.91 20.38
C VAL A 397 -15.27 -1.08 21.18
N LYS A 398 -14.21 -0.31 20.87
CA LYS A 398 -13.02 -0.24 21.72
C LYS A 398 -13.37 0.48 23.03
N LEU A 399 -12.97 -0.07 24.18
CA LEU A 399 -13.40 0.49 25.46
C LEU A 399 -12.63 1.78 25.78
N ALA A 400 -13.30 2.72 26.46
CA ALA A 400 -12.66 3.87 27.08
C ALA A 400 -11.60 3.42 28.11
N PRO A 401 -10.60 4.24 28.45
CA PRO A 401 -9.64 3.89 29.50
C PRO A 401 -10.33 3.73 30.86
N GLU A 402 -10.13 2.60 31.53
CA GLU A 402 -10.45 2.48 32.94
C GLU A 402 -9.52 3.41 33.74
N TRP A 403 -10.08 4.28 34.58
CA TRP A 403 -9.32 5.32 35.30
C TRP A 403 -8.51 4.73 36.46
N HIS A 404 -7.38 4.11 36.13
CA HIS A 404 -6.47 3.47 37.07
C HIS A 404 -5.05 4.06 36.97
N GLY A 405 -4.87 5.23 37.60
CA GLY A 405 -3.58 5.70 38.15
C GLY A 405 -2.38 5.87 37.20
N ARG A 406 -2.27 7.06 36.59
CA ARG A 406 -1.16 7.57 35.74
C ARG A 406 -0.91 6.79 34.42
N PRO A 407 -0.94 7.46 33.25
CA PRO A 407 -0.60 6.81 31.99
C PRO A 407 0.90 6.44 31.96
N LYS A 408 1.21 5.15 31.80
CA LYS A 408 2.55 4.74 31.36
C LYS A 408 2.70 5.12 29.89
N LEU A 409 3.64 6.03 29.61
CA LEU A 409 4.02 6.39 28.25
C LEU A 409 4.77 5.21 27.61
N THR A 410 4.04 4.27 27.02
CA THR A 410 4.61 3.06 26.42
C THR A 410 5.34 3.43 25.14
N ILE A 411 6.67 3.59 25.24
CA ILE A 411 7.56 3.85 24.11
C ILE A 411 7.31 2.80 23.02
N TYR A 412 6.98 3.27 21.81
CA TYR A 412 6.67 2.42 20.65
C TYR A 412 7.76 1.37 20.43
N ARG A 413 7.39 0.09 20.48
CA ARG A 413 8.29 -1.03 20.18
C ARG A 413 7.74 -1.87 19.03
N GLN A 414 8.57 -1.96 17.98
CA GLN A 414 8.40 -2.81 16.80
C GLN A 414 7.16 -2.51 15.95
N VAL A 415 7.38 -1.70 14.90
CA VAL A 415 6.58 -1.77 13.68
C VAL A 415 6.57 -3.23 13.18
N PRO A 416 5.48 -3.74 12.58
CA PRO A 416 5.58 -4.91 11.71
C PRO A 416 6.66 -4.66 10.64
N PRO A 417 7.29 -5.71 10.09
CA PRO A 417 8.33 -5.51 9.10
C PRO A 417 7.73 -4.89 7.83
N LEU A 418 8.54 -4.09 7.16
CA LEU A 418 8.39 -3.91 5.72
C LEU A 418 8.45 -5.28 5.03
N PRO A 419 7.68 -5.53 3.96
CA PRO A 419 7.89 -6.70 3.10
C PRO A 419 9.33 -6.75 2.58
N SER A 420 9.87 -7.96 2.34
CA SER A 420 11.29 -8.14 1.98
C SER A 420 11.72 -7.30 0.77
N PHE A 421 10.83 -7.11 -0.20
CA PHE A 421 11.09 -6.29 -1.39
C PHE A 421 11.40 -4.82 -1.08
N ILE A 422 10.79 -4.23 -0.04
CA ILE A 422 11.10 -2.84 0.38
C ILE A 422 12.38 -2.80 1.25
N ILE A 423 12.71 -3.86 1.99
CA ILE A 423 13.97 -3.93 2.76
C ILE A 423 15.18 -4.11 1.83
N HIS A 424 15.04 -4.91 0.77
CA HIS A 424 16.14 -5.19 -0.16
C HIS A 424 16.53 -4.00 -1.04
N SER A 425 15.61 -3.07 -1.36
CA SER A 425 15.95 -1.85 -2.12
C SER A 425 16.91 -0.94 -1.35
N HIS A 426 16.66 -0.69 -0.05
CA HIS A 426 17.60 0.03 0.83
C HIS A 426 18.98 -0.65 0.89
N HIS A 427 19.03 -1.99 0.95
CA HIS A 427 20.29 -2.72 0.98
C HIS A 427 21.06 -2.70 -0.35
N PHE A 428 20.39 -2.43 -1.47
CA PHE A 428 21.01 -2.20 -2.78
C PHE A 428 21.49 -0.74 -2.93
N GLN A 429 20.66 0.24 -2.55
CA GLN A 429 21.01 1.67 -2.55
C GLN A 429 22.29 1.95 -1.73
N LEU A 430 22.44 1.33 -0.55
CA LEU A 430 23.64 1.46 0.30
C LEU A 430 24.92 0.79 -0.26
N ARG A 431 24.89 0.18 -1.46
CA ARG A 431 26.07 -0.47 -2.07
C ARG A 431 26.69 0.28 -3.25
N HIS A 432 26.08 1.36 -3.73
CA HIS A 432 26.61 2.15 -4.87
C HIS A 432 27.20 3.50 -4.45
N THR A 433 28.29 3.49 -3.67
CA THR A 433 29.18 4.67 -3.51
C THR A 433 30.61 4.30 -3.07
N ARG A 434 31.26 3.35 -3.78
CA ARG A 434 32.74 3.24 -3.77
C ARG A 434 33.34 2.48 -4.97
N TYR A 435 33.06 2.94 -6.19
CA TYR A 435 33.99 2.67 -7.30
C TYR A 435 35.29 3.46 -7.03
N THR A 436 36.33 2.75 -6.60
CA THR A 436 37.70 3.27 -6.57
C THR A 436 38.43 2.65 -7.74
N GLU A 437 38.84 3.47 -8.71
CA GLU A 437 39.59 2.97 -9.86
C GLU A 437 40.97 2.45 -9.43
N PRO A 438 41.44 1.31 -9.95
CA PRO A 438 42.74 0.77 -9.62
C PRO A 438 43.84 1.55 -10.36
N CYS A 439 44.38 2.59 -9.72
CA CYS A 439 45.56 3.31 -10.23
C CYS A 439 46.77 2.33 -10.34
N PRO A 440 47.58 2.39 -11.42
CA PRO A 440 48.59 1.35 -11.67
C PRO A 440 49.71 1.29 -10.61
N LYS A 441 50.07 0.07 -10.19
CA LYS A 441 51.20 -0.16 -9.30
C LYS A 441 52.52 -0.07 -10.06
N ALA A 442 53.21 1.07 -9.96
CA ALA A 442 54.64 1.14 -10.26
C ALA A 442 55.44 0.55 -9.08
N THR A 443 56.25 -0.48 -9.34
CA THR A 443 57.03 -1.18 -8.30
C THR A 443 58.28 -0.39 -7.92
N THR A 444 58.76 -0.58 -6.68
CA THR A 444 59.90 0.15 -6.07
C THR A 444 61.20 -0.01 -6.85
N GLN A 445 62.05 1.02 -6.80
CA GLN A 445 63.45 0.97 -7.27
C GLN A 445 64.31 0.06 -6.37
N ASP A 446 65.35 -0.55 -6.97
CA ASP A 446 66.67 -0.58 -6.33
C ASP A 446 67.80 -0.85 -7.35
N THR A 447 68.63 0.16 -7.67
CA THR A 447 70.10 0.06 -7.92
C THR A 447 70.75 1.36 -8.47
N VAL A 448 71.66 1.93 -7.67
CA VAL A 448 73.05 2.33 -8.03
C VAL A 448 73.33 3.49 -9.05
N LEU A 449 73.86 4.61 -8.51
CA LEU A 449 74.85 5.58 -9.09
C LEU A 449 74.52 6.37 -10.40
N LYS A 450 74.36 7.71 -10.38
CA LYS A 450 75.46 8.71 -10.27
C LYS A 450 74.94 10.18 -10.28
N ARG A 451 75.80 11.09 -9.75
CA ARG A 451 75.95 12.56 -9.93
C ARG A 451 75.14 13.20 -11.10
N LYS A 452 74.61 14.44 -11.02
CA LYS A 452 75.24 15.71 -10.56
C LYS A 452 74.21 16.89 -10.42
N THR A 453 74.49 17.88 -9.57
CA THR A 453 74.12 19.35 -9.56
C THR A 453 73.05 19.89 -10.55
N GLN A 454 72.12 20.82 -10.21
CA GLN A 454 72.25 22.13 -9.52
C GLN A 454 70.96 22.51 -8.73
N ARG A 455 70.98 23.27 -7.60
CA ARG A 455 70.66 24.73 -7.41
C ARG A 455 69.52 25.29 -8.31
N ALA A 456 68.62 26.17 -7.85
CA ALA A 456 68.76 27.22 -6.81
C ALA A 456 67.55 27.38 -5.83
N ARG A 457 67.51 28.49 -5.07
CA ARG A 457 66.55 28.82 -3.97
C ARG A 457 65.74 30.12 -4.26
N PRO A 458 64.67 30.43 -3.50
CA PRO A 458 63.71 31.53 -3.77
C PRO A 458 64.02 32.82 -2.99
N GLN A 459 63.21 33.88 -3.20
CA GLN A 459 62.70 34.85 -2.19
C GLN A 459 61.60 35.78 -2.83
N PRO A 460 60.77 36.51 -2.05
CA PRO A 460 59.61 37.32 -2.52
C PRO A 460 59.79 38.85 -2.29
N ASN A 461 58.74 39.68 -2.49
CA ASN A 461 58.26 40.70 -1.52
C ASN A 461 57.15 41.68 -2.02
N THR A 462 56.32 42.18 -1.08
CA THR A 462 55.69 43.55 -0.94
C THR A 462 54.78 44.15 -2.06
N SER A 463 53.75 45.00 -1.80
CA SER A 463 53.06 45.43 -0.55
C SER A 463 51.87 46.43 -0.76
N LEU A 464 50.98 46.53 0.26
CA LEU A 464 50.23 47.73 0.76
C LEU A 464 48.96 48.33 0.06
N THR A 465 47.91 48.52 0.89
CA THR A 465 46.90 49.64 0.96
C THR A 465 45.86 49.83 -0.19
N THR A 466 44.59 50.28 0.01
CA THR A 466 43.81 50.76 1.20
C THR A 466 42.28 50.58 1.01
N SER A 467 41.45 50.94 2.01
CA SER A 467 39.95 50.99 1.99
C SER A 467 39.45 52.11 2.94
N PRO A 468 38.14 52.37 3.23
CA PRO A 468 36.85 52.01 2.61
C PRO A 468 35.91 53.27 2.44
N ILE A 469 34.59 53.16 2.74
CA ILE A 469 33.50 54.20 2.86
C ILE A 469 32.55 54.33 1.62
N CYS A 470 31.25 54.69 1.70
CA CYS A 470 30.03 54.23 2.43
C CYS A 470 28.88 55.29 2.30
N CYS A 471 27.62 54.94 2.60
CA CYS A 471 26.39 55.80 2.73
C CYS A 471 25.71 56.30 1.43
N ARG A 472 24.41 56.00 1.16
CA ARG A 472 23.10 56.56 1.67
C ARG A 472 22.62 57.79 0.83
N ARG A 473 21.32 58.12 0.65
CA ARG A 473 20.02 57.74 1.29
C ARG A 473 18.79 58.17 0.41
N GLN A 474 17.60 57.55 0.61
CA GLN A 474 16.18 58.09 0.63
C GLN A 474 15.73 59.23 -0.35
N SER A 475 14.47 59.42 -0.80
CA SER A 475 13.14 58.74 -0.78
C SER A 475 12.16 59.57 -1.70
N ALA A 476 10.82 59.45 -1.86
CA ALA A 476 9.71 58.81 -1.12
C ALA A 476 8.43 58.53 -2.02
N SER A 477 7.23 58.88 -1.52
CA SER A 477 5.83 58.69 -2.01
C SER A 477 5.32 59.77 -3.02
N SER A 478 4.13 59.75 -3.68
CA SER A 478 2.80 59.22 -3.27
C SER A 478 1.68 59.21 -4.37
N LYS A 479 0.65 58.35 -4.18
CA LYS A 479 -0.81 58.50 -4.48
C LYS A 479 -1.40 58.54 -5.93
N ALA A 480 -2.52 57.82 -6.05
CA ALA A 480 -3.72 58.01 -6.92
C ALA A 480 -3.56 57.85 -8.46
N ASN A 481 -4.58 57.42 -9.20
CA ASN A 481 -5.95 56.95 -8.84
C ASN A 481 -6.09 55.43 -8.97
#